data_AF-A0A9E4R4X0-F1
#
_entry.id   AF-A0A9E4R4X0-F1
#
_cell.length_a   1.000
_cell.length_b   1.000
_cell.length_c   1.000
_cell.angle_alpha   90.00
_cell.angle_beta   90.00
_cell.angle_gamma   90.00
#
_symmetry.space_group_name_H-M   'P 1'
#
loop_
_entity.id
_entity.type
_entity.pdbx_description
1 polymer ?
#
loop_
_entity_poly.entity_id
_entity_poly.type
_entity_poly.pdbx_seq_one_letter_code
_entity_poly.pdbx_strand_id
1 'polypeptide(L)' 'FLAKALGVSLPALGESVTARVSTGVLFRAIGVVGLDFGKEESYVLLDRLLEEADVQRGGSSDL' A
#
# COMPACT_ATOMS: atom_id res chain seq x y z
N PHE A 1 3.02 -5.19 -4.78
CA PHE A 1 2.41 -3.87 -4.53
C PHE A 1 2.05 -3.61 -3.06
N LEU A 2 1.59 -4.61 -2.30
CA LEU A 2 1.28 -4.47 -0.86
C LEU A 2 2.39 -3.82 -0.03
N ALA A 3 3.62 -4.35 -0.10
CA ALA A 3 4.77 -3.77 0.64
C ALA A 3 5.01 -2.29 0.31
N LYS A 4 4.88 -1.92 -0.98
CA LYS A 4 4.99 -0.53 -1.46
C LYS A 4 3.84 0.35 -0.93
N ALA A 5 2.61 -0.16 -0.87
CA ALA A 5 1.47 0.55 -0.29
C ALA A 5 1.64 0.77 1.23
N LEU A 6 2.25 -0.18 1.93
CA LEU A 6 2.56 -0.08 3.36
C LEU A 6 3.82 0.77 3.65
N GLY A 7 4.62 1.09 2.64
CA GLY A 7 5.89 1.82 2.82
C GLY A 7 6.97 0.99 3.52
N VAL A 8 6.93 -0.34 3.38
CA VAL A 8 7.92 -1.26 3.96
C VAL A 8 8.73 -1.94 2.86
N SER A 9 9.92 -2.41 3.23
CA SER A 9 10.67 -3.30 2.37
C SER A 9 9.95 -4.65 2.22
N LEU A 10 10.03 -5.25 1.04
CA LEU A 10 9.50 -6.60 0.81
C LEU A 10 10.31 -7.58 1.68
N PRO A 11 9.67 -8.35 2.59
CA PRO A 11 10.38 -9.31 3.41
C PRO A 11 10.94 -10.45 2.56
N ALA A 12 11.99 -11.09 3.05
CA ALA A 12 12.52 -12.32 2.47
C ALA A 12 11.47 -13.44 2.52
N LEU A 13 11.66 -14.47 1.69
CA LEU A 13 10.73 -15.60 1.65
C LEU A 13 10.68 -16.32 3.01
N GLY A 14 9.47 -16.52 3.54
CA GLY A 14 9.25 -17.14 4.85
C GLY A 14 9.37 -16.16 6.03
N GLU A 15 9.75 -14.91 5.79
CA GLU A 15 9.82 -13.88 6.82
C GLU A 15 8.60 -12.95 6.81
N SER A 16 8.44 -12.19 7.90
CA SER A 16 7.36 -11.22 8.06
C SER A 16 7.90 -9.89 8.57
N VAL A 17 7.18 -8.81 8.27
CA VAL A 17 7.47 -7.46 8.77
C VAL A 17 6.24 -6.92 9.46
N THR A 18 6.43 -6.26 10.60
CA THR A 18 5.36 -5.53 11.28
C THR A 18 5.40 -4.07 10.85
N ALA A 19 4.26 -3.52 10.44
CA ALA A 19 4.11 -2.12 10.04
C ALA A 19 3.04 -1.44 10.89
N ARG A 20 3.35 -0.25 11.42
CA ARG A 20 2.33 0.66 11.96
C ARG A 20 1.97 1.66 10.88
N VAL A 21 0.71 1.68 10.49
CA VAL A 21 0.20 2.55 9.43
C VAL A 21 -1.12 3.16 9.87
N SER A 22 -1.50 4.30 9.28
CA SER A 22 -2.83 4.87 9.48
C SER A 22 -3.90 4.00 8.82
N THR A 23 -5.15 4.12 9.29
CA THR A 23 -6.29 3.39 8.70
C THR A 23 -6.45 3.67 7.20
N GLY A 24 -6.16 4.89 6.75
CA GLY A 24 -6.23 5.24 5.33
C GLY A 24 -5.16 4.54 4.48
N VAL A 25 -3.94 4.36 5.01
CA VAL A 25 -2.90 3.57 4.34
C VAL A 25 -3.29 2.10 4.31
N LEU A 26 -3.83 1.55 5.41
CA LEU A 26 -4.32 0.18 5.46
C LEU A 26 -5.45 -0.07 4.45
N PHE A 27 -6.42 0.83 4.36
CA PHE A 27 -7.53 0.74 3.40
C PHE A 27 -7.02 0.65 1.97
N ARG A 28 -6.04 1.48 1.60
CA ARG A 28 -5.45 1.46 0.26
C ARG A 28 -4.63 0.20 0.00
N ALA A 29 -3.88 -0.26 1.00
CA ALA A 29 -3.13 -1.51 0.91
C ALA A 29 -4.05 -2.71 0.66
N ILE A 30 -5.21 -2.77 1.32
CA ILE A 30 -6.25 -3.78 1.07
C ILE A 30 -6.82 -3.62 -0.34
N GLY A 31 -7.13 -2.38 -0.76
CA GLY A 31 -7.61 -2.09 -2.11
C GLY A 31 -6.65 -2.59 -3.20
N VAL A 32 -5.34 -2.37 -3.02
CA VAL A 32 -4.29 -2.87 -3.93
C VAL A 32 -4.29 -4.39 -4.04
N VAL A 33 -4.51 -5.10 -2.94
CA VAL A 33 -4.57 -6.58 -2.95
C VAL A 33 -5.84 -7.09 -3.63
N GLY A 34 -6.92 -6.31 -3.60
CA GLY A 34 -8.19 -6.65 -4.25
C GLY A 34 -8.26 -6.36 -5.76
N LEU A 35 -7.20 -5.79 -6.36
CA LEU A 35 -7.18 -5.50 -7.80
C LEU A 35 -7.04 -6.76 -8.64
N ASP A 36 -7.71 -6.76 -9.80
CA ASP A 36 -7.55 -7.78 -10.83
C ASP A 36 -6.45 -7.36 -11.82
N PHE A 37 -5.23 -7.83 -11.62
CA PHE A 37 -4.08 -7.49 -12.46
C PHE A 37 -4.11 -8.14 -13.86
N GLY A 38 -5.13 -8.95 -14.17
CA GLY A 38 -5.42 -9.38 -15.54
C GLY A 38 -6.08 -8.30 -16.38
N LYS A 39 -6.55 -7.21 -15.76
CA LYS A 39 -7.17 -6.05 -16.43
C LYS A 39 -6.24 -4.84 -16.40
N GLU A 40 -6.02 -4.22 -17.55
CA GLU A 40 -5.11 -3.08 -17.67
C GLU A 40 -5.63 -1.86 -16.87
N GLU A 41 -6.94 -1.69 -16.77
CA GLU A 41 -7.58 -0.60 -16.04
C GLU A 41 -7.28 -0.66 -14.53
N SER A 42 -6.98 -1.85 -14.00
CA SER A 42 -6.56 -2.01 -12.60
C SER A 42 -5.26 -1.29 -12.31
N TYR A 43 -4.39 -1.07 -13.29
CA TYR A 43 -3.13 -0.35 -13.08
C TYR A 43 -3.36 1.16 -12.88
N VAL A 44 -4.43 1.73 -13.44
CA VAL A 44 -4.83 3.11 -13.17
C VAL A 44 -5.25 3.26 -11.70
N LEU A 45 -6.03 2.30 -11.19
CA LEU A 45 -6.42 2.26 -9.78
C LEU A 45 -5.22 2.00 -8.87
N LEU A 46 -4.32 1.10 -9.28
CA LEU A 46 -3.09 0.80 -8.55
C LEU A 46 -2.25 2.07 -8.35
N ASP A 47 -1.98 2.82 -9.41
CA ASP A 47 -1.17 4.03 -9.35
C ASP A 47 -1.79 5.04 -8.38
N ARG A 48 -3.11 5.23 -8.47
CA ARG A 48 -3.81 6.14 -7.57
C ARG A 48 -3.74 5.71 -6.10
N LEU A 49 -3.98 4.42 -5.82
CA LEU A 49 -3.92 3.88 -4.47
C LEU A 49 -2.51 3.97 -3.88
N LEU A 50 -1.47 3.75 -4.69
CA LEU A 50 -0.08 3.86 -4.27
C LEU A 50 0.33 5.32 -4.02
N GLU A 51 -0.05 6.24 -4.90
CA GLU A 51 0.19 7.68 -4.76
C GLU A 51 -0.43 8.21 -3.46
N GLU A 52 -1.71 7.95 -3.24
CA GLU A 52 -2.39 8.44 -2.05
C GLU A 52 -1.87 7.79 -0.75
N ALA A 53 -1.47 6.51 -0.81
CA ALA A 53 -0.82 5.86 0.32
C ALA A 53 0.54 6.49 0.63
N ASP A 54 1.32 6.88 -0.38
CA ASP A 54 2.60 7.56 -0.21
C ASP A 54 2.43 8.95 0.42
N VAL A 55 1.50 9.76 -0.12
CA VAL A 55 1.16 11.07 0.45
C VAL A 55 0.74 10.94 1.91
N GLN A 56 -0.10 9.95 2.25
CA GLN A 56 -0.58 9.78 3.61
C GLN A 56 0.48 9.22 4.58
N ARG A 57 1.50 8.51 4.09
CA ARG A 57 2.65 8.14 4.93
C ARG A 57 3.57 9.33 5.19
N GLY A 58 3.72 10.24 4.21
CA GLY A 58 4.49 11.47 4.37
C GLY A 58 3.81 12.51 5.26
N GLY A 59 2.48 12.45 5.37
CA GLY A 59 1.71 13.18 6.38
C GLY A 59 1.92 12.56 7.76
N SER A 60 2.97 12.96 8.46
CA SER A 60 3.18 12.59 9.85
C SER A 60 1.92 12.88 10.67
N SER A 61 1.38 11.86 11.32
CA SER A 61 0.49 12.04 12.47
C SER A 61 1.39 12.10 13.71
N ASP A 62 2.21 13.15 13.81
CA ASP A 62 2.79 13.55 15.09
C ASP A 62 1.65 14.18 15.91
N LEU A 63 0.96 13.33 16.66
CA LEU A 63 0.22 13.70 17.87
C LEU A 63 0.89 13.02 19.05
#